data_AF-A0A428WCD0-F1
#
_entry.id   AF-A0A428WCD0-F1
#
_cell.length_a   1.000
_cell.length_b   1.000
_cell.length_c   1.000
_cell.angle_alpha   90.00
_cell.angle_beta   90.00
_cell.angle_gamma   90.00
#
_symmetry.space_group_name_H-M   'P 1'
#
loop_
_entity.id
_entity.type
_entity.pdbx_description
1 polymer ?
#
loop_
_entity_poly.entity_id
_entity_poly.type
_entity_poly.pdbx_seq_one_letter_code
_entity_poly.pdbx_strand_id
1 'polypeptide(L)'
;MPGPTATAPEALGPAPDDLRKVDWANATLPAQFCSIQEPVHLQNGESEAMSAQWGRVHVALSSVHRVMAYGDLDGDGRPEAAVGLECDNNGGTASGQLAFGYAVIGTANGSLRALGSIGTRKNPEDAGHATLTGGASIARGTVVVEELWYRHADSTCCPSGTARTTWRWQDGELVPGSTVVTS
;
A
#
# COMPACT_ATOMS: atom_id res chain seq x y z
N MET A 1 -2.07 -19.33 30.12
CA MET A 1 -1.55 -18.92 28.79
C MET A 1 -2.59 -17.99 28.20
N PRO A 2 -2.38 -16.67 28.19
CA PRO A 2 -3.25 -15.78 27.42
C PRO A 2 -2.98 -16.02 25.94
N GLY A 3 -4.02 -16.35 25.16
CA GLY A 3 -3.90 -16.51 23.71
C GLY A 3 -3.55 -15.18 23.02
N PRO A 4 -3.15 -15.20 21.74
CA PRO A 4 -2.93 -13.97 21.01
C PRO A 4 -4.26 -13.20 20.96
N THR A 5 -4.29 -12.05 21.61
CA THR A 5 -5.36 -11.07 21.44
C THR A 5 -5.36 -10.70 19.97
N ALA A 6 -6.36 -11.14 19.22
CA ALA A 6 -6.63 -10.60 17.90
C ALA A 6 -6.94 -9.11 18.11
N THR A 7 -5.95 -8.25 17.87
CA THR A 7 -6.15 -6.81 17.83
C THR A 7 -7.25 -6.58 16.80
N ALA A 8 -8.39 -6.07 17.25
CA ALA A 8 -9.47 -5.71 16.35
C ALA A 8 -8.88 -4.76 15.28
N PRO A 9 -9.13 -4.97 13.99
CA PRO A 9 -8.62 -4.10 12.95
C PRO A 9 -9.08 -2.67 13.24
N GLU A 10 -8.11 -1.76 13.32
CA GLU A 10 -8.30 -0.43 13.86
C GLU A 10 -9.30 0.38 13.04
N ALA A 11 -10.27 0.99 13.72
CA ALA A 11 -11.23 1.88 13.09
C ALA A 11 -10.53 3.19 12.73
N LEU A 12 -10.51 3.55 11.45
CA LEU A 12 -9.73 4.68 10.92
C LEU A 12 -10.54 5.98 10.84
N GLY A 13 -11.84 5.93 11.17
CA GLY A 13 -12.76 7.06 11.08
C GLY A 13 -14.13 6.67 10.53
N PRO A 14 -15.05 7.62 10.34
CA PRO A 14 -16.36 7.36 9.76
C PRO A 14 -16.23 6.94 8.28
N ALA A 15 -17.02 5.94 7.87
CA ALA A 15 -17.08 5.51 6.48
C ALA A 15 -18.33 6.07 5.79
N PRO A 16 -18.21 6.66 4.59
CA PRO A 16 -19.36 6.89 3.72
C PRO A 16 -19.90 5.58 3.15
N ASP A 17 -21.11 5.60 2.61
CA ASP A 17 -21.69 4.43 1.91
C ASP A 17 -20.89 4.02 0.65
N ASP A 18 -20.20 4.97 0.03
CA ASP A 18 -19.34 4.74 -1.14
C ASP A 18 -17.92 5.22 -0.83
N LEU A 19 -16.98 4.28 -0.73
CA LEU A 19 -15.58 4.57 -0.42
C LEU A 19 -14.91 5.49 -1.44
N ARG A 20 -15.45 5.64 -2.65
CA ARG A 20 -14.96 6.61 -3.65
C ARG A 20 -15.16 8.06 -3.23
N LYS A 21 -15.99 8.31 -2.21
CA LYS A 21 -16.27 9.63 -1.64
C LYS A 21 -15.38 9.96 -0.44
N VAL A 22 -14.52 9.03 -0.01
CA VAL A 22 -13.56 9.29 1.06
C VAL A 22 -12.53 10.31 0.56
N ASP A 23 -12.27 11.32 1.38
CA ASP A 23 -11.15 12.22 1.17
C ASP A 23 -9.85 11.54 1.59
N TRP A 24 -9.27 10.76 0.68
CA TRP A 24 -8.02 10.04 0.92
C TRP A 24 -6.84 10.96 1.23
N ALA A 25 -6.91 12.24 0.87
CA ALA A 25 -5.86 13.20 1.19
C ALA A 25 -5.84 13.59 2.68
N ASN A 26 -6.94 13.37 3.39
CA ASN A 26 -7.07 13.65 4.83
C ASN A 26 -7.44 12.40 5.64
N ALA A 27 -7.22 11.21 5.07
CA ALA A 27 -7.54 9.94 5.69
C ALA A 27 -6.39 9.42 6.57
N THR A 28 -6.74 8.58 7.54
CA THR A 28 -5.78 7.78 8.29
C THR A 28 -5.60 6.44 7.61
N LEU A 29 -4.36 6.05 7.27
CA LEU A 29 -4.07 4.88 6.44
C LEU A 29 -2.93 4.01 7.02
N PRO A 30 -3.04 2.67 6.96
CA PRO A 30 -1.95 1.77 7.27
C PRO A 30 -0.80 1.90 6.25
N ALA A 31 0.44 1.98 6.74
CA ALA A 31 1.65 2.13 5.92
C ALA A 31 2.76 1.15 6.33
N GLN A 32 2.41 -0.07 6.74
CA GLN A 32 3.38 -1.08 7.22
C GLN A 32 4.42 -1.47 6.17
N PHE A 33 4.13 -1.34 4.86
CA PHE A 33 5.12 -1.52 3.80
C PHE A 33 6.34 -0.58 3.93
N CYS A 34 6.18 0.57 4.62
CA CYS A 34 7.23 1.55 4.91
C CYS A 34 7.86 1.30 6.31
N SER A 35 7.66 0.13 6.91
CA SER A 35 8.13 -0.21 8.26
C SER A 35 7.58 0.72 9.36
N ILE A 36 6.37 1.27 9.14
CA ILE A 36 5.62 2.08 10.12
C ILE A 36 4.56 1.18 10.76
N GLN A 37 4.56 1.09 12.09
CA GLN A 37 3.65 0.17 12.81
C GLN A 37 2.22 0.72 12.91
N GLU A 38 2.10 2.02 13.21
CA GLU A 38 0.82 2.69 13.43
C GLU A 38 0.28 3.30 12.12
N PRO A 39 -1.05 3.38 11.95
CA PRO A 39 -1.64 4.13 10.84
C PRO A 39 -1.21 5.60 10.83
N VAL A 40 -0.98 6.14 9.63
CA VAL A 40 -0.57 7.54 9.44
C VAL A 40 -1.77 8.39 9.06
N HIS A 41 -1.93 9.54 9.71
CA HIS A 41 -2.92 10.53 9.33
C HIS A 41 -2.34 11.45 8.26
N LEU A 42 -2.90 11.41 7.05
CA LEU A 42 -2.53 12.32 5.98
C LEU A 42 -3.19 13.68 6.19
N GLN A 43 -2.48 14.74 5.81
CA GLN A 43 -2.99 16.10 5.72
C GLN A 43 -2.63 16.63 4.33
N ASN A 44 -3.63 16.93 3.51
CA ASN A 44 -3.45 17.31 2.10
C ASN A 44 -2.67 16.29 1.26
N GLY A 45 -2.75 15.00 1.62
CA GLY A 45 -2.18 13.89 0.86
C GLY A 45 -0.81 13.44 1.37
N GLU A 46 -0.30 14.02 2.43
CA GLU A 46 1.06 13.79 2.92
C GLU A 46 1.12 13.76 4.45
N SER A 47 2.15 13.13 5.01
CA SER A 47 2.39 13.00 6.45
C SER A 47 3.86 12.72 6.73
N GLU A 48 4.30 13.03 7.95
CA GLU A 48 5.59 12.55 8.47
C GLU A 48 5.35 11.45 9.50
N ALA A 49 6.13 10.39 9.43
CA ALA A 49 6.02 9.24 10.32
C ALA A 49 7.38 8.69 10.73
N MET A 50 7.40 7.86 11.79
CA MET A 50 8.60 7.16 12.22
C MET A 50 8.59 5.74 11.66
N SER A 51 9.51 5.47 10.74
CA SER A 51 9.82 4.14 10.24
C SER A 51 10.83 3.46 11.18
N ALA A 52 10.55 2.21 11.54
CA ALA A 52 11.49 1.39 12.31
C ALA A 52 12.79 1.10 11.55
N GLN A 53 12.76 1.19 10.21
CA GLN A 53 13.89 0.88 9.35
C GLN A 53 14.71 2.11 8.96
N TRP A 54 14.04 3.23 8.64
CA TRP A 54 14.71 4.42 8.09
C TRP A 54 14.65 5.67 8.99
N GLY A 55 14.03 5.56 10.18
CA GLY A 55 13.83 6.72 11.05
C GLY A 55 12.69 7.60 10.54
N ARG A 56 12.84 8.93 10.62
CA ARG A 56 11.80 9.85 10.18
C ARG A 56 11.68 9.83 8.66
N VAL A 57 10.48 9.55 8.17
CA VAL A 57 10.15 9.43 6.75
C VAL A 57 8.95 10.31 6.42
N HIS A 58 8.88 10.70 5.16
CA HIS A 58 7.73 11.33 4.54
C HIS A 58 6.87 10.24 3.88
N VAL A 59 5.56 10.30 4.06
CA VAL A 59 4.58 9.39 3.46
C VAL A 59 3.58 10.23 2.70
N ALA A 60 3.35 9.90 1.43
CA ALA A 60 2.41 10.62 0.59
C ALA A 60 1.52 9.68 -0.22
N LEU A 61 0.36 10.19 -0.65
CA LEU A 61 -0.41 9.58 -1.73
C LEU A 61 0.48 9.50 -2.97
N SER A 62 0.56 8.30 -3.57
CA SER A 62 1.51 8.12 -4.65
C SER A 62 1.17 8.97 -5.86
N SER A 63 2.13 9.83 -6.23
CA SER A 63 2.00 10.81 -7.30
C SER A 63 2.35 10.24 -8.67
N VAL A 64 3.15 9.16 -8.69
CA VAL A 64 3.71 8.58 -9.92
C VAL A 64 2.64 7.92 -10.80
N HIS A 65 1.66 7.24 -10.19
CA HIS A 65 0.62 6.52 -10.95
C HIS A 65 -0.83 6.70 -10.46
N ARG A 66 -1.09 7.52 -9.41
CA ARG A 66 -2.43 7.68 -8.78
C ARG A 66 -3.24 6.37 -8.76
N VAL A 67 -2.64 5.36 -8.15
CA VAL A 67 -3.14 3.99 -8.17
C VAL A 67 -4.16 3.82 -7.04
N MET A 68 -5.41 4.12 -7.37
CA MET A 68 -6.57 3.74 -6.56
C MET A 68 -7.30 2.61 -7.25
N ALA A 69 -7.55 1.53 -6.53
CA ALA A 69 -8.36 0.42 -7.02
C ALA A 69 -9.52 0.17 -6.07
N TYR A 70 -10.67 -0.24 -6.61
CA TYR A 70 -11.85 -0.58 -5.82
C TYR A 70 -12.39 -1.94 -6.27
N GLY A 71 -12.84 -2.75 -5.32
CA GLY A 71 -13.45 -4.05 -5.61
C GLY A 71 -13.87 -4.78 -4.34
N ASP A 72 -14.80 -5.72 -4.46
CA ASP A 72 -15.28 -6.58 -3.37
C ASP A 72 -14.23 -7.68 -3.09
N LEU A 73 -13.36 -7.43 -2.11
CA LEU A 73 -12.25 -8.30 -1.74
C LEU A 73 -12.72 -9.43 -0.83
N ASP A 74 -13.45 -9.09 0.24
CA ASP A 74 -13.85 -10.05 1.27
C ASP A 74 -15.17 -10.77 0.97
N GLY A 75 -15.91 -10.30 -0.03
CA GLY A 75 -17.08 -10.96 -0.57
C GLY A 75 -18.40 -10.53 0.07
N ASP A 76 -18.41 -9.49 0.92
CA ASP A 76 -19.58 -8.98 1.64
C ASP A 76 -20.53 -8.14 0.76
N GLY A 77 -20.13 -7.84 -0.48
CA GLY A 77 -20.90 -7.07 -1.45
C GLY A 77 -20.69 -5.56 -1.37
N ARG A 78 -19.82 -5.08 -0.50
CA ARG A 78 -19.31 -3.70 -0.46
C ARG A 78 -17.91 -3.68 -1.07
N PRO A 79 -17.53 -2.59 -1.78
CA PRO A 79 -16.19 -2.49 -2.32
C PRO A 79 -15.20 -2.06 -1.24
N GLU A 80 -14.03 -2.70 -1.23
CA GLU A 80 -12.81 -2.23 -0.59
C GLU A 80 -12.08 -1.24 -1.51
N ALA A 81 -11.15 -0.49 -0.92
CA ALA A 81 -10.24 0.42 -1.61
C ALA A 81 -8.78 0.01 -1.37
N ALA A 82 -7.97 0.00 -2.43
CA ALA A 82 -6.51 -0.01 -2.34
C ALA A 82 -6.01 1.38 -2.70
N VAL A 83 -5.41 2.06 -1.72
CA VAL A 83 -4.95 3.44 -1.82
C VAL A 83 -3.43 3.44 -1.95
N GLY A 84 -2.93 3.88 -3.09
CA GLY A 84 -1.50 3.96 -3.37
C GLY A 84 -0.77 4.97 -2.49
N LEU A 85 0.30 4.53 -1.84
CA LEU A 85 1.16 5.34 -0.99
C LEU A 85 2.63 5.19 -1.40
N GLU A 86 3.39 6.24 -1.18
CA GLU A 86 4.85 6.26 -1.30
C GLU A 86 5.48 6.76 0.00
N CYS A 87 6.69 6.30 0.25
CA CYS A 87 7.49 6.58 1.43
C CYS A 87 8.89 6.97 0.99
N ASP A 88 9.35 8.13 1.45
CA ASP A 88 10.60 8.74 1.04
C ASP A 88 11.28 9.50 2.19
N ASN A 89 12.51 9.94 1.98
CA ASN A 89 13.31 10.66 2.98
C ASN A 89 13.14 12.19 2.96
N ASN A 90 12.13 12.70 2.26
CA ASN A 90 11.85 14.12 1.99
C ASN A 90 12.99 14.86 1.27
N GLY A 91 13.85 14.12 0.56
CA GLY A 91 15.00 14.69 -0.16
C GLY A 91 14.65 15.28 -1.53
N GLY A 92 13.43 15.06 -2.04
CA GLY A 92 12.96 15.60 -3.32
C GLY A 92 13.63 15.02 -4.57
N THR A 93 14.36 13.90 -4.44
CA THR A 93 15.03 13.22 -5.56
C THR A 93 14.59 11.76 -5.63
N ALA A 94 14.75 11.12 -6.80
CA ALA A 94 14.46 9.69 -6.96
C ALA A 94 15.28 8.81 -6.01
N SER A 95 16.50 9.22 -5.65
CA SER A 95 17.33 8.53 -4.65
C SER A 95 16.77 8.62 -3.22
N GLY A 96 15.82 9.51 -2.98
CA GLY A 96 15.13 9.65 -1.71
C GLY A 96 13.97 8.68 -1.52
N GLN A 97 13.53 7.98 -2.57
CA GLN A 97 12.45 7.01 -2.52
C GLN A 97 12.87 5.78 -1.71
N LEU A 98 12.05 5.37 -0.75
CA LEU A 98 12.33 4.25 0.15
C LEU A 98 11.42 3.05 -0.14
N ALA A 99 10.11 3.27 -0.27
CA ALA A 99 9.16 2.20 -0.54
C ALA A 99 7.87 2.71 -1.20
N PHE A 100 7.23 1.84 -1.98
CA PHE A 100 5.91 2.06 -2.58
C PHE A 100 4.98 0.92 -2.18
N GLY A 101 3.69 1.22 -2.05
CA GLY A 101 2.71 0.24 -1.62
C GLY A 101 1.28 0.72 -1.68
N TYR A 102 0.40 -0.09 -1.09
CA TYR A 102 -1.03 0.21 -0.96
C TYR A 102 -1.49 0.02 0.48
N ALA A 103 -2.34 0.93 0.95
CA ALA A 103 -3.20 0.71 2.09
C ALA A 103 -4.50 0.08 1.61
N VAL A 104 -4.91 -1.06 2.17
CA VAL A 104 -6.19 -1.70 1.81
C VAL A 104 -7.21 -1.42 2.91
N ILE A 105 -8.29 -0.74 2.52
CA ILE A 105 -9.31 -0.21 3.42
C ILE A 105 -10.67 -0.78 3.04
N GLY A 106 -11.39 -1.29 4.03
CA GLY A 106 -12.79 -1.71 3.91
C GLY A 106 -13.68 -0.88 4.82
N THR A 107 -14.92 -1.34 4.99
CA THR A 107 -15.85 -0.78 5.97
C THR A 107 -16.27 -1.82 7.00
N ALA A 108 -16.55 -1.38 8.22
CA ALA A 108 -17.18 -2.20 9.24
C ALA A 108 -17.99 -1.30 10.18
N ASN A 109 -19.26 -1.64 10.43
CA ASN A 109 -20.13 -0.92 11.36
C ASN A 109 -20.19 0.61 11.13
N GLY A 110 -20.11 1.06 9.88
CA GLY A 110 -20.13 2.49 9.52
C GLY A 110 -18.79 3.22 9.72
N SER A 111 -17.72 2.49 9.99
CA SER A 111 -16.35 3.02 10.09
C SER A 111 -15.42 2.44 9.03
N LEU A 112 -14.42 3.22 8.64
CA LEU A 112 -13.31 2.75 7.82
C LEU A 112 -12.49 1.75 8.63
N ARG A 113 -12.08 0.66 8.00
CA ARG A 113 -11.36 -0.44 8.65
C ARG A 113 -10.10 -0.75 7.85
N ALA A 114 -8.94 -0.77 8.52
CA ALA A 114 -7.72 -1.29 7.93
C ALA A 114 -7.85 -2.80 7.67
N LEU A 115 -7.65 -3.23 6.43
CA LEU A 115 -7.55 -4.65 6.07
C LEU A 115 -6.11 -5.11 5.97
N GLY A 116 -5.19 -4.18 5.74
CA GLY A 116 -3.77 -4.44 5.70
C GLY A 116 -3.03 -3.46 4.80
N SER A 117 -1.76 -3.80 4.56
CA SER A 117 -0.86 -3.01 3.75
C SER A 117 -0.07 -3.92 2.82
N ILE A 118 0.05 -3.50 1.57
CA ILE A 118 0.73 -4.24 0.51
C ILE A 118 1.99 -3.48 0.12
N GLY A 119 3.14 -4.15 0.25
CA GLY A 119 4.41 -3.66 -0.31
C GLY A 119 4.76 -4.33 -1.63
N THR A 120 5.71 -3.75 -2.36
CA THR A 120 6.31 -4.41 -3.53
C THR A 120 7.11 -5.63 -3.11
N ARG A 121 7.19 -6.63 -3.99
CA ARG A 121 7.83 -7.94 -3.71
C ARG A 121 9.06 -8.21 -4.57
N LYS A 122 9.11 -7.68 -5.78
CA LYS A 122 10.25 -7.78 -6.68
C LYS A 122 11.23 -6.64 -6.39
N ASN A 123 12.03 -6.76 -5.34
CA ASN A 123 13.06 -5.80 -4.95
C ASN A 123 14.47 -6.38 -5.18
N PRO A 124 15.11 -6.16 -6.33
CA PRO A 124 16.49 -6.59 -6.56
C PRO A 124 17.44 -5.80 -5.64
N GLU A 125 18.33 -6.49 -4.94
CA GLU A 125 19.27 -5.85 -4.00
C GLU A 125 20.24 -4.88 -4.71
N ASP A 126 20.53 -5.12 -5.99
CA ASP A 126 21.46 -4.36 -6.82
C ASP A 126 20.80 -3.25 -7.65
N ALA A 127 19.48 -3.06 -7.52
CA ALA A 127 18.72 -2.08 -8.31
C ALA A 127 19.04 -0.62 -7.94
N GLY A 128 19.56 -0.35 -6.75
CA GLY A 128 19.88 1.01 -6.27
C GLY A 128 18.67 1.95 -6.08
N HIS A 129 17.46 1.49 -6.42
CA HIS A 129 16.21 2.24 -6.37
C HIS A 129 15.08 1.36 -5.84
N ALA A 130 14.11 1.97 -5.15
CA ALA A 130 12.92 1.28 -4.71
C ALA A 130 12.05 0.85 -5.91
N THR A 131 11.48 -0.34 -5.83
CA THR A 131 10.48 -0.80 -6.80
C THR A 131 9.21 0.03 -6.66
N LEU A 132 8.72 0.53 -7.79
CA LEU A 132 7.51 1.34 -7.85
C LEU A 132 6.27 0.46 -7.99
N THR A 133 5.12 0.99 -7.61
CA THR A 133 3.82 0.40 -7.96
C THR A 133 3.34 0.97 -9.30
N GLY A 134 2.90 0.09 -10.21
CA GLY A 134 2.38 0.43 -11.54
C GLY A 134 0.85 0.38 -11.65
N GLY A 135 0.19 -0.31 -10.73
CA GLY A 135 -1.26 -0.51 -10.74
C GLY A 135 -1.71 -1.48 -9.68
N ALA A 136 -3.00 -1.42 -9.32
CA ALA A 136 -3.64 -2.43 -8.50
C ALA A 136 -5.01 -2.78 -9.09
N SER A 137 -5.44 -4.02 -8.86
CA SER A 137 -6.81 -4.45 -9.10
C SER A 137 -7.27 -5.32 -7.94
N ILE A 138 -8.53 -5.16 -7.56
CA ILE A 138 -9.15 -5.91 -6.48
C ILE A 138 -10.22 -6.80 -7.09
N ALA A 139 -10.18 -8.08 -6.74
CA ALA A 139 -11.22 -9.05 -7.03
C ALA A 139 -11.47 -9.89 -5.76
N ARG A 140 -12.57 -10.64 -5.75
CA ARG A 140 -12.92 -11.49 -4.61
C ARG A 140 -11.76 -12.42 -4.26
N GLY A 141 -11.29 -12.31 -3.02
CA GLY A 141 -10.20 -13.11 -2.46
C GLY A 141 -8.80 -12.69 -2.88
N THR A 142 -8.62 -11.69 -3.75
CA THR A 142 -7.29 -11.33 -4.28
C THR A 142 -7.11 -9.84 -4.57
N VAL A 143 -5.92 -9.33 -4.24
CA VAL A 143 -5.42 -8.04 -4.75
C VAL A 143 -4.22 -8.30 -5.64
N VAL A 144 -4.27 -7.84 -6.87
CA VAL A 144 -3.16 -7.98 -7.83
C VAL A 144 -2.48 -6.63 -7.96
N VAL A 145 -1.18 -6.59 -7.68
CA VAL A 145 -0.34 -5.40 -7.78
C VAL A 145 0.64 -5.56 -8.93
N GLU A 146 0.70 -4.55 -9.78
CA GLU A 146 1.73 -4.40 -10.79
C GLU A 146 2.90 -3.62 -10.19
N GLU A 147 4.11 -4.11 -10.43
CA GLU A 147 5.36 -3.62 -9.87
C GLU A 147 6.31 -3.25 -11.01
N LEU A 148 6.91 -2.07 -10.91
CA LEU A 148 7.90 -1.57 -11.86
C LEU A 148 9.25 -1.54 -11.16
N TRP A 149 10.14 -2.45 -11.58
CA TRP A 149 11.42 -2.67 -10.92
C TRP A 149 12.57 -2.35 -11.85
N TYR A 150 13.66 -1.83 -11.28
CA TYR A 150 14.83 -1.42 -12.05
C TYR A 150 15.70 -2.63 -12.37
N ARG A 151 16.00 -2.79 -13.65
CA ARG A 151 17.07 -3.65 -14.14
C ARG A 151 18.40 -2.94 -13.95
N HIS A 152 19.47 -3.71 -13.94
CA HIS A 152 20.84 -3.19 -13.78
C HIS A 152 21.21 -2.07 -14.78
N ALA A 153 20.67 -2.11 -16.00
CA ALA A 153 20.96 -1.13 -17.05
C ALA A 153 19.96 0.05 -17.09
N ASP A 154 18.96 0.07 -16.20
CA ASP A 154 17.95 1.11 -16.21
C ASP A 154 18.53 2.45 -15.71
N SER A 155 18.06 3.53 -16.32
CA SER A 155 18.32 4.87 -15.80
C SER A 155 17.42 5.15 -14.61
N THR A 156 17.87 5.98 -13.67
CA THR A 156 17.12 6.37 -12.46
C THR A 156 15.72 6.91 -12.72
N CYS A 157 15.44 7.46 -13.92
CA CYS A 157 14.10 7.97 -14.23
C CYS A 157 13.06 6.88 -14.49
N CYS A 158 13.48 5.69 -14.93
CA CYS A 158 12.65 4.88 -15.80
C CYS A 158 12.96 3.38 -15.62
N PRO A 159 12.25 2.66 -14.74
CA PRO A 159 12.35 1.21 -14.64
C PRO A 159 11.77 0.55 -15.91
N SER A 160 12.45 -0.47 -16.44
CA SER A 160 11.99 -1.24 -17.60
C SER A 160 11.49 -2.64 -17.23
N GLY A 161 11.79 -3.13 -16.03
CA GLY A 161 11.28 -4.38 -15.52
C GLY A 161 9.84 -4.27 -15.05
N THR A 162 9.00 -5.25 -15.39
CA THR A 162 7.65 -5.36 -14.83
C THR A 162 7.46 -6.68 -14.12
N ALA A 163 6.70 -6.68 -13.03
CA ALA A 163 6.27 -7.87 -12.33
C ALA A 163 4.84 -7.71 -11.84
N ARG A 164 4.19 -8.84 -11.57
CA ARG A 164 2.85 -8.88 -10.99
C ARG A 164 2.87 -9.75 -9.74
N THR A 165 2.43 -9.19 -8.63
CA THR A 165 2.26 -9.90 -7.37
C THR A 165 0.79 -10.10 -7.09
N THR A 166 0.39 -11.34 -6.82
CA THR A 166 -0.96 -11.66 -6.36
C THR A 166 -0.96 -11.82 -4.85
N TRP A 167 -1.66 -10.93 -4.15
CA TRP A 167 -1.95 -11.04 -2.71
C TRP A 167 -3.30 -11.74 -2.55
N ARG A 168 -3.37 -12.67 -1.60
CA ARG A 168 -4.58 -13.44 -1.30
C ARG A 168 -5.17 -12.98 0.02
N TRP A 169 -6.47 -12.79 0.04
CA TRP A 169 -7.23 -12.58 1.27
C TRP A 169 -7.53 -13.93 1.92
N GLN A 170 -6.92 -14.18 3.08
CA GLN A 170 -7.05 -15.43 3.82
C GLN A 170 -7.20 -15.10 5.31
N ASP A 171 -8.23 -15.67 5.94
CA ASP A 171 -8.47 -15.53 7.38
C ASP A 171 -8.49 -14.07 7.91
N GLY A 172 -8.92 -13.13 7.08
CA GLY A 172 -8.99 -11.71 7.42
C GLY A 172 -7.68 -10.93 7.24
N GLU A 173 -6.69 -11.51 6.57
CA GLU A 173 -5.38 -10.91 6.31
C GLU A 173 -4.99 -11.00 4.83
N LEU A 174 -4.20 -10.02 4.37
CA LEU A 174 -3.57 -10.03 3.05
C LEU A 174 -2.24 -10.80 3.10
N VAL A 175 -2.25 -12.01 2.56
CA VAL A 175 -1.06 -12.86 2.47
C VAL A 175 -0.44 -12.72 1.08
N PRO A 176 0.88 -12.45 0.98
CA PRO A 176 1.56 -12.39 -0.29
C PRO A 176 1.60 -13.77 -0.95
N GLY A 177 1.11 -13.85 -2.20
CA GLY A 177 1.18 -15.05 -3.03
C GLY A 177 2.38 -15.00 -3.98
N SER A 178 2.15 -15.42 -5.22
CA SER A 178 3.20 -15.48 -6.25
C SER A 178 3.49 -14.11 -6.85
N THR A 179 4.78 -13.80 -7.00
CA THR A 179 5.28 -12.70 -7.84
C THR A 179 5.83 -13.28 -9.15
N VAL A 180 5.31 -12.80 -10.28
CA VAL A 180 5.70 -13.26 -11.62
C VAL A 180 6.28 -12.08 -12.38
N VAL A 181 7.51 -12.23 -12.89
CA VAL A 181 8.11 -11.22 -13.79
C VAL A 181 7.39 -11.28 -15.14
N THR A 182 6.94 -10.13 -15.62
CA THR A 182 6.12 -10.01 -16.82
C THR A 182 6.86 -9.40 -18.01
N SER A 183 7.90 -8.60 -17.78
CA SER A 183 8.81 -8.12 -18.82
C SER A 183 10.21 -7.85 -18.31
#